data_AF-A0A1Q7CY49-F1
#
_entry.id   AF-A0A1Q7CY49-F1
#
_cell.length_a   1.000
_cell.length_b   1.000
_cell.length_c   1.000
_cell.angle_alpha   90.00
_cell.angle_beta   90.00
_cell.angle_gamma   90.00
#
_symmetry.space_group_name_H-M   'P 1'
#
loop_
_entity.id
_entity.type
_entity.pdbx_description
1 polymer ?
#
loop_
_entity_poly.entity_id
_entity_poly.type
_entity_poly.pdbx_seq_one_letter_code
_entity_poly.pdbx_strand_id
1 'polypeptide(L)'
;MSESLYPPFLHWGECKSKDEKNPDIIKVEVLELETFETEFSTNIRAKVDGVEKNIPLQSFESKNKQLLQLWSQAIKDGKIKVGKKFKIKTWLGTSKNGHPIRRFELVF
;
A
#
# COMPACT_ATOMS: atom_id res chain seq x y z
N MET A 1 -23.48 6.72 -15.77
CA MET A 1 -22.25 6.16 -15.17
C MET A 1 -22.32 6.49 -13.69
N SER A 2 -22.41 5.51 -12.81
CA SER A 2 -22.42 5.77 -11.37
C SER A 2 -21.01 6.16 -10.96
N GLU A 3 -20.74 7.46 -10.91
CA GLU A 3 -19.55 7.97 -10.23
C GLU A 3 -19.70 7.59 -8.76
N SER A 4 -18.87 6.66 -8.30
CA SER A 4 -18.82 6.35 -6.87
C SER A 4 -18.40 7.63 -6.16
N LEU A 5 -19.21 8.09 -5.20
CA LEU A 5 -18.95 9.26 -4.36
C LEU A 5 -17.61 9.21 -3.61
N TYR A 6 -16.95 8.04 -3.60
CA TYR A 6 -15.71 7.78 -2.90
C TYR A 6 -14.68 7.13 -3.83
N PRO A 7 -13.37 7.44 -3.67
CA PRO A 7 -12.31 6.74 -4.36
C PRO A 7 -12.35 5.23 -4.09
N PRO A 8 -12.11 4.38 -5.09
CA PRO A 8 -12.08 2.93 -4.90
C PRO A 8 -10.88 2.50 -4.04
N PHE A 9 -10.97 1.32 -3.43
CA PHE A 9 -9.85 0.72 -2.69
C PHE A 9 -8.90 -0.02 -3.64
N LEU A 10 -7.61 0.04 -3.34
CA LEU A 10 -6.61 -0.82 -3.97
C LEU A 10 -6.73 -2.24 -3.41
N HIS A 11 -6.88 -3.23 -4.28
CA HIS A 11 -6.90 -4.64 -3.88
C HIS A 11 -5.53 -5.29 -4.09
N TRP A 12 -4.79 -5.53 -3.00
CA TRP A 12 -3.49 -6.25 -3.06
C TRP A 12 -3.59 -7.68 -3.62
N GLY A 13 -4.80 -8.24 -3.68
CA GLY A 13 -5.06 -9.50 -4.36
C GLY A 13 -4.81 -9.43 -5.88
N GLU A 14 -4.84 -8.25 -6.49
CA GLU A 14 -4.57 -8.04 -7.92
C GLU A 14 -3.08 -8.14 -8.25
N CYS A 15 -2.18 -7.86 -7.29
CA CYS A 15 -0.75 -8.06 -7.42
C CYS A 15 -0.42 -9.57 -7.37
N LYS A 16 -0.02 -10.18 -8.49
CA LYS A 16 0.15 -11.64 -8.60
C LYS A 16 1.61 -12.12 -8.46
N SER A 17 2.58 -11.21 -8.46
CA SER A 17 3.99 -11.59 -8.38
C SER A 17 4.28 -12.42 -7.13
N LYS A 18 5.10 -13.45 -7.34
CA LYS A 18 5.64 -14.36 -6.31
C LYS A 18 7.16 -14.30 -6.21
N ASP A 19 7.78 -13.32 -6.90
CA ASP A 19 9.22 -13.20 -7.02
C ASP A 19 9.66 -11.79 -6.64
N GLU A 20 10.55 -11.71 -5.66
CA GLU A 20 11.15 -10.46 -5.19
C GLU A 20 11.95 -9.75 -6.29
N LYS A 21 12.55 -10.50 -7.21
CA LYS A 21 13.34 -9.93 -8.32
C LYS A 21 12.45 -9.40 -9.44
N ASN A 22 11.21 -9.87 -9.51
CA ASN A 22 10.21 -9.46 -10.50
C ASN A 22 8.90 -9.05 -9.79
N PRO A 23 8.92 -8.02 -8.93
CA PRO A 23 7.77 -7.65 -8.13
C PRO A 23 6.71 -6.91 -8.96
N ASP A 24 5.47 -6.91 -8.49
CA ASP A 24 4.47 -5.96 -8.99
C ASP A 24 4.86 -4.55 -8.52
N ILE A 25 4.73 -3.56 -9.40
CA ILE A 25 5.12 -2.18 -9.13
C ILE A 25 3.89 -1.29 -9.26
N ILE A 26 3.62 -0.52 -8.22
CA ILE A 26 2.55 0.47 -8.18
C ILE A 26 3.18 1.85 -8.05
N LYS A 27 2.81 2.78 -8.93
CA LYS A 27 3.23 4.18 -8.82
C LYS A 27 2.27 4.94 -7.93
N VAL A 28 2.80 5.56 -6.89
CA VAL A 28 2.02 6.26 -5.87
C VAL A 28 2.37 7.73 -5.86
N GLU A 29 1.36 8.59 -5.85
CA GLU A 29 1.45 10.01 -5.54
C GLU A 29 0.60 10.30 -4.30
N VAL A 30 1.23 10.83 -3.26
CA VAL A 30 0.59 11.02 -1.95
C VAL A 30 -0.35 12.21 -1.99
N LEU A 31 -1.62 11.98 -1.64
CA LEU A 31 -2.61 13.07 -1.52
C LEU A 31 -2.71 13.55 -0.08
N GLU A 32 -2.73 12.63 0.87
CA GLU A 32 -2.87 12.91 2.30
C GLU A 32 -1.88 12.05 3.10
N LEU A 33 -1.43 12.57 4.24
CA LEU A 33 -0.52 11.86 5.15
C LEU A 33 -1.24 11.13 6.28
N GLU A 34 -2.42 11.64 6.64
CA GLU A 34 -3.24 11.08 7.71
C GLU A 34 -3.80 9.73 7.26
N THR A 35 -3.65 8.74 8.14
CA THR A 35 -4.27 7.43 7.95
C THR A 35 -5.70 7.48 8.48
N PHE A 36 -6.61 6.82 7.80
CA PHE A 36 -7.98 6.64 8.29
C PHE A 36 -8.30 5.15 8.42
N GLU A 37 -9.23 4.83 9.30
CA GLU A 37 -9.67 3.46 9.53
C GLU A 37 -11.03 3.22 8.89
N THR A 38 -11.21 2.03 8.33
CA THR A 38 -12.50 1.45 8.01
C THR A 38 -12.76 0.30 8.97
N GLU A 39 -13.91 -0.36 8.86
CA GLU A 39 -14.19 -1.59 9.62
C GLU A 39 -13.12 -2.69 9.40
N PHE A 40 -12.43 -2.67 8.26
CA PHE A 40 -11.56 -3.78 7.83
C PHE A 40 -10.07 -3.46 7.85
N SER A 41 -9.68 -2.18 7.87
CA SER A 41 -8.29 -1.78 7.60
C SER A 41 -7.94 -0.35 7.97
N THR A 42 -6.65 -0.09 8.16
CA THR A 42 -6.03 1.23 8.13
C THR A 42 -5.60 1.58 6.71
N ASN A 43 -5.95 2.78 6.24
CA ASN A 43 -5.84 3.21 4.85
C ASN A 43 -5.22 4.60 4.70
N ILE A 44 -4.74 4.92 3.49
CA ILE A 44 -4.36 6.28 3.08
C ILE A 44 -4.93 6.64 1.72
N ARG A 45 -5.09 7.94 1.46
CA ARG A 45 -5.49 8.47 0.14
C ARG A 45 -4.28 8.81 -0.72
N ALA A 46 -4.25 8.26 -1.92
CA ALA A 46 -3.19 8.51 -2.89
C ALA A 46 -3.69 8.33 -4.33
N LYS A 47 -2.96 8.88 -5.30
CA LYS A 47 -3.12 8.48 -6.70
C LYS A 47 -2.26 7.26 -6.97
N VAL A 48 -2.91 6.19 -7.42
CA VAL A 48 -2.29 4.96 -7.89
C VAL A 48 -2.38 4.94 -9.41
N ASP A 49 -1.21 4.97 -10.08
CA ASP A 49 -1.12 5.02 -11.54
C ASP A 49 -2.00 6.11 -12.18
N GLY A 50 -2.11 7.25 -11.49
CA GLY A 50 -2.89 8.42 -11.92
C GLY A 50 -4.36 8.44 -11.48
N VAL A 51 -4.86 7.37 -10.86
CA VAL A 51 -6.24 7.27 -10.38
C VAL A 51 -6.27 7.40 -8.86
N GLU A 52 -7.15 8.24 -8.33
CA GLU A 52 -7.32 8.36 -6.87
C GLU A 52 -7.88 7.06 -6.29
N LYS A 53 -7.18 6.53 -5.28
CA LYS A 53 -7.54 5.29 -4.59
C LYS A 53 -7.25 5.40 -3.09
N ASN A 54 -7.98 4.60 -2.32
CA ASN A 54 -7.63 4.30 -0.94
C ASN A 54 -6.68 3.10 -0.91
N ILE A 55 -5.47 3.27 -0.38
CA ILE A 55 -4.48 2.20 -0.27
C ILE A 55 -4.57 1.61 1.15
N PRO A 56 -4.98 0.33 1.30
CA PRO A 56 -4.97 -0.33 2.60
C PRO A 56 -3.53 -0.62 3.02
N LEU A 57 -3.08 -0.02 4.12
CA LEU A 57 -1.74 -0.21 4.68
C LEU A 57 -1.67 -1.43 5.59
N GLN A 58 -2.77 -1.74 6.28
CA GLN A 58 -2.90 -2.91 7.15
C GLN A 58 -4.37 -3.34 7.23
N SER A 59 -4.65 -4.62 6.99
CA SER A 59 -5.95 -5.23 7.32
C SER A 59 -5.98 -5.66 8.78
N PHE A 60 -7.11 -5.47 9.47
CA PHE A 60 -7.26 -5.84 10.88
C PHE A 60 -7.27 -7.36 11.11
N GLU A 61 -7.67 -8.14 10.11
CA GLU A 61 -7.62 -9.61 10.15
C GLU A 61 -6.21 -10.17 9.90
N SER A 62 -5.29 -9.35 9.40
CA SER A 62 -3.92 -9.76 9.10
C SER A 62 -2.93 -9.32 10.16
N LYS A 63 -2.04 -10.24 10.56
CA LYS A 63 -0.86 -9.90 11.38
C LYS A 63 0.23 -9.17 10.59
N ASN A 64 0.09 -9.05 9.27
CA ASN A 64 1.09 -8.38 8.44
C ASN A 64 0.95 -6.85 8.53
N LYS A 65 1.83 -6.23 9.32
CA LYS A 65 1.90 -4.77 9.51
C LYS A 65 3.00 -4.09 8.71
N GLN A 66 3.68 -4.82 7.81
CA GLN A 66 4.91 -4.35 7.16
C GLN A 66 4.70 -3.02 6.43
N LEU A 67 3.65 -2.89 5.61
CA LEU A 67 3.44 -1.69 4.80
C LEU A 67 3.11 -0.47 5.67
N LEU A 68 2.26 -0.63 6.69
CA LEU A 68 1.99 0.44 7.66
C LEU A 68 3.28 0.90 8.36
N GLN A 69 4.13 -0.03 8.81
CA GLN A 69 5.40 0.30 9.44
C GLN A 69 6.34 1.06 8.50
N LEU A 70 6.48 0.60 7.24
CA LEU A 70 7.28 1.26 6.22
C LEU A 70 6.76 2.68 5.94
N TRP A 71 5.44 2.85 5.85
CA TRP A 71 4.79 4.14 5.64
C TRP A 71 5.07 5.10 6.79
N SER A 72 4.79 4.68 8.04
CA SER A 72 5.03 5.51 9.23
C SER A 72 6.49 5.90 9.37
N GLN A 73 7.43 4.98 9.11
CA GLN A 73 8.86 5.28 9.14
C GLN A 73 9.25 6.27 8.03
N ALA A 74 8.72 6.10 6.81
CA ALA A 74 9.03 7.00 5.70
C ALA A 74 8.47 8.42 5.88
N ILE A 75 7.33 8.58 6.55
CA ILE A 75 6.84 9.90 7.00
C ILE A 75 7.81 10.50 8.01
N LYS A 76 8.19 9.74 9.04
CA LYS A 76 9.13 10.18 10.08
C LYS A 76 10.49 10.59 9.50
N ASP A 77 10.98 9.86 8.50
CA ASP A 77 12.22 10.15 7.76
C ASP A 77 12.09 11.33 6.78
N GLY A 78 10.89 11.91 6.60
CA GLY A 78 10.64 12.97 5.62
C GLY A 78 10.69 12.53 4.15
N LYS A 79 10.72 11.22 3.89
CA LYS A 79 10.72 10.63 2.54
C LYS A 79 9.35 10.68 1.88
N ILE A 80 8.28 10.66 2.69
CA ILE A 80 6.89 10.84 2.27
C ILE A 80 6.39 12.21 2.71
N LYS A 81 5.84 12.95 1.74
CA LYS A 81 5.14 14.23 1.91
C LYS A 81 4.04 14.34 0.86
N VAL A 82 3.04 15.19 1.07
CA VAL A 82 1.99 15.45 0.07
C VAL A 82 2.61 15.84 -1.28
N GLY A 83 2.07 15.28 -2.36
CA GLY A 83 2.57 15.44 -3.74
C GLY A 83 3.82 14.62 -4.08
N LYS A 84 4.45 13.94 -3.11
CA LYS A 84 5.59 13.07 -3.40
C LYS A 84 5.14 11.88 -4.25
N LYS A 85 5.91 11.63 -5.31
CA LYS A 85 5.80 10.43 -6.15
C LYS A 85 6.87 9.42 -5.75
N PHE A 86 6.47 8.17 -5.60
CA PHE A 86 7.35 7.05 -5.27
C PHE A 86 6.71 5.74 -5.78
N LYS A 87 7.41 4.62 -5.65
CA LYS A 87 6.90 3.30 -6.04
C LYS A 87 6.74 2.40 -4.83
N ILE A 88 5.66 1.62 -4.81
CA ILE A 88 5.52 0.45 -3.94
C ILE A 88 5.80 -0.78 -4.80
N LYS A 89 6.83 -1.53 -4.44
CA LYS A 89 7.03 -2.89 -4.97
C LYS A 89 6.36 -3.89 -4.05
N THR A 90 5.76 -4.94 -4.61
CA THR A 90 5.13 -5.98 -3.81
C THR A 90 5.17 -7.35 -4.48
N TRP A 91 5.28 -8.41 -3.67
CA TRP A 91 5.33 -9.81 -4.11
C TRP A 91 4.86 -10.74 -3.00
N LEU A 92 4.41 -11.94 -3.34
CA LEU A 92 4.16 -13.01 -2.36
C LEU A 92 5.50 -13.65 -1.97
N GLY A 93 5.84 -13.58 -0.70
CA GLY A 93 6.95 -14.30 -0.10
C GLY A 93 6.47 -15.27 0.98
N THR A 94 7.42 -15.82 1.73
CA THR A 94 7.15 -16.74 2.84
C THR A 94 7.36 -16.04 4.17
N SER A 95 6.44 -16.24 5.12
CA SER A 95 6.58 -15.76 6.50
C SER A 95 7.56 -16.63 7.30
N LYS A 96 7.92 -16.19 8.51
CA LYS A 96 8.78 -16.98 9.41
C LYS A 96 8.20 -18.37 9.74
N ASN A 97 6.87 -18.49 9.69
CA ASN A 97 6.15 -19.73 10.00
C ASN A 97 5.78 -20.54 8.75
N GLY A 98 6.38 -20.23 7.59
CA GLY A 98 6.13 -20.98 6.35
C GLY A 98 4.84 -20.60 5.60
N HIS A 99 3.98 -19.75 6.16
CA HIS A 99 2.77 -19.30 5.46
C HIS A 99 3.06 -18.23 4.40
N PRO A 100 2.34 -18.20 3.27
CA PRO A 100 2.41 -17.11 2.30
C PRO A 100 2.11 -15.76 2.95
N ILE A 101 2.91 -14.75 2.60
CA ILE A 101 2.73 -13.39 3.08
C ILE A 101 3.09 -12.40 1.98
N ARG A 102 2.30 -11.32 1.85
CA ARG A 102 2.63 -10.22 0.95
C ARG A 102 3.79 -9.42 1.53
N ARG A 103 4.84 -9.19 0.73
CA ARG A 103 5.99 -8.36 1.06
C ARG A 103 5.91 -7.03 0.33
N PHE A 104 6.51 -6.01 0.93
CA PHE A 104 6.50 -4.64 0.39
C PHE A 104 7.88 -4.00 0.51
N GLU A 105 8.19 -3.14 -0.46
CA GLU A 105 9.36 -2.26 -0.48
C GLU A 105 8.93 -0.89 -1.01
N LEU A 106 9.37 0.20 -0.36
CA LEU A 106 9.13 1.57 -0.79
C LEU A 106 10.37 2.11 -1.51
N VAL A 107 10.20 2.66 -2.71
CA VAL A 107 11.29 3.18 -3.54
C VAL A 107 11.02 4.65 -3.88
N PHE A 108 11.85 5.56 -3.37
CA PHE A 108 11.65 7.03 -3.38
C PHE A 108 12.34 7.77 -4.52
#